data_AF-A0A532D9R1-F1
#
_entry.id   AF-A0A532D9R1-F1
#
_cell.length_a   1.000
_cell.length_b   1.000
_cell.length_c   1.000
_cell.angle_alpha   90.00
_cell.angle_beta   90.00
_cell.angle_gamma   90.00
#
_symmetry.space_group_name_H-M   'P 1'
#
loop_
_entity.id
_entity.type
_entity.pdbx_description
1 polymer ?
#
loop_
_entity_poly.entity_id
_entity_poly.type
_entity_poly.pdbx_seq_one_letter_code
_entity_poly.pdbx_strand_id
1 'polypeptide(L)'
;MNAQRDAGKVQDGNATPREVQRLRHEQQLRPLTERENGTKIENLPDGIYGFSMCNLDSLRANRGDTFSLEIHKHEGIVFYVGYASDEHIEKYLTRQSNFHILTSPHPRKGTASLFEIPVEFVSKCEERPVEDGYLFDLFVTAIPELQT
;
A
#
# COMPACT_ATOMS: atom_id res chain seq x y z
N MET A 1 -31.33 30.17 25.75
CA MET A 1 -29.90 29.77 25.73
C MET A 1 -29.85 28.30 25.32
N ASN A 2 -29.61 28.03 24.02
CA ASN A 2 -29.45 26.68 23.51
C ASN A 2 -27.96 26.40 23.37
N ALA A 3 -27.41 25.60 24.28
CA ALA A 3 -26.09 25.01 24.12
C ALA A 3 -26.23 23.83 23.15
N GLN A 4 -26.05 24.10 21.86
CA GLN A 4 -25.89 23.06 20.85
C GLN A 4 -24.53 22.41 21.11
N ARG A 5 -24.55 21.26 21.79
CA ARG A 5 -23.38 20.43 22.00
C ARG A 5 -22.89 20.00 20.62
N ASP A 6 -21.73 20.53 20.25
CA ASP A 6 -20.92 20.11 19.11
C ASP A 6 -20.69 18.60 19.28
N ALA A 7 -21.46 17.82 18.53
CA ALA A 7 -21.32 16.38 18.50
C ALA A 7 -19.97 16.12 17.82
N GLY A 8 -18.98 15.78 18.65
CA GLY A 8 -17.63 15.47 18.24
C GLY A 8 -17.64 14.58 17.00
N LYS A 9 -17.03 15.10 15.92
CA LYS A 9 -16.64 14.30 14.77
C LYS A 9 -15.83 13.12 15.28
N VAL A 10 -16.44 11.93 15.25
CA VAL A 10 -15.72 10.67 15.25
C VAL A 10 -14.71 10.79 14.10
N GLN A 11 -13.42 10.87 14.44
CA GLN A 11 -12.37 10.78 13.45
C GLN A 11 -12.49 9.39 12.84
N ASP A 12 -12.92 9.35 11.59
CA ASP A 12 -13.14 8.15 10.81
C ASP A 12 -11.77 7.50 10.55
N GLY A 13 -11.31 6.69 11.51
CA GLY A 13 -10.04 5.96 11.44
C GLY A 13 -9.97 4.94 10.29
N ASN A 14 -11.07 4.74 9.58
CA ASN A 14 -11.19 3.93 8.37
C ASN A 14 -11.28 4.77 7.08
N ALA A 15 -11.25 6.10 7.16
CA ALA A 15 -11.26 6.94 5.97
C ALA A 15 -9.93 6.77 5.22
N THR A 16 -10.00 6.17 4.02
CA THR A 16 -8.85 6.06 3.13
C THR A 16 -8.27 7.46 2.90
N PRO A 17 -6.95 7.68 3.11
CA PRO A 17 -6.31 8.97 2.86
C PRO A 17 -6.58 9.52 1.45
N ARG A 18 -6.74 10.84 1.32
CA ARG A 18 -7.08 11.49 0.03
C ARG A 18 -6.09 11.20 -1.08
N GLU A 19 -4.81 11.12 -0.74
CA GLU A 19 -3.73 10.78 -1.67
C GLU A 19 -3.86 9.36 -2.25
N VAL A 20 -4.27 8.38 -1.43
CA VAL A 20 -4.54 7.01 -1.91
C VAL A 20 -5.76 7.00 -2.81
N GLN A 21 -6.83 7.75 -2.47
CA GLN A 21 -8.00 7.88 -3.35
C GLN A 21 -7.64 8.53 -4.69
N ARG A 22 -6.78 9.55 -4.68
CA ARG A 22 -6.27 10.19 -5.90
C ARG A 22 -5.48 9.20 -6.74
N LEU A 23 -4.56 8.45 -6.12
CA LEU A 23 -3.75 7.44 -6.81
C LEU A 23 -4.62 6.37 -7.49
N ARG A 24 -5.60 5.83 -6.78
CA ARG A 24 -6.58 4.88 -7.34
C ARG A 24 -7.32 5.47 -8.55
N HIS A 25 -7.75 6.73 -8.48
CA HIS A 25 -8.46 7.37 -9.58
C HIS A 25 -7.56 7.61 -10.80
N GLU A 26 -6.34 8.10 -10.58
CA GLU A 26 -5.34 8.32 -11.64
C GLU A 26 -5.02 7.02 -12.39
N GLN A 27 -4.93 5.89 -11.66
CA GLN A 27 -4.67 4.55 -12.18
C GLN A 27 -5.95 3.80 -12.60
N GLN A 28 -7.13 4.44 -12.55
CA GLN A 28 -8.43 3.86 -12.91
C GLN A 28 -8.77 2.55 -12.16
N LEU A 29 -8.35 2.45 -10.89
CA LEU A 29 -8.51 1.25 -10.10
C LEU A 29 -9.90 1.18 -9.47
N ARG A 30 -10.46 -0.03 -9.48
CA ARG A 30 -11.63 -0.39 -8.68
C ARG A 30 -11.26 -1.35 -7.54
N PRO A 31 -12.00 -1.39 -6.44
CA PRO A 31 -11.81 -2.43 -5.44
C PRO A 31 -12.09 -3.82 -6.03
N LEU A 32 -11.52 -4.85 -5.41
CA LEU A 32 -11.96 -6.22 -5.64
C LEU A 32 -13.44 -6.40 -5.30
N THR A 33 -14.13 -7.17 -6.13
CA THR A 33 -15.49 -7.62 -5.87
C THR A 33 -15.48 -8.78 -4.87
N GLU A 34 -16.65 -9.12 -4.31
CA GLU A 34 -16.79 -10.28 -3.43
C GLU A 34 -16.37 -11.60 -4.09
N ARG A 35 -16.56 -11.72 -5.41
CA ARG A 35 -16.18 -12.92 -6.18
C ARG A 35 -14.66 -13.02 -6.39
N GLU A 36 -13.98 -11.89 -6.39
CA GLU A 36 -12.52 -11.80 -6.57
C GLU A 36 -11.78 -11.91 -5.23
N ASN A 37 -12.47 -11.72 -4.11
CA ASN A 37 -11.91 -11.83 -2.77
C ASN A 37 -11.32 -13.23 -2.52
N GLY A 38 -10.06 -13.30 -2.10
CA GLY A 38 -9.33 -14.55 -1.89
C GLY A 38 -8.83 -15.20 -3.19
N THR A 39 -8.97 -14.54 -4.33
CA THR A 39 -8.42 -15.03 -5.60
C THR A 39 -6.94 -14.72 -5.70
N LYS A 40 -6.20 -15.61 -6.35
CA LYS A 40 -4.77 -15.40 -6.64
C LYS A 40 -4.55 -14.20 -7.53
N ILE A 41 -3.51 -13.42 -7.22
CA ILE A 41 -3.22 -12.17 -7.93
C ILE A 41 -2.97 -12.34 -9.44
N GLU A 42 -2.37 -13.48 -9.82
CA GLU A 42 -2.16 -13.88 -11.22
C GLU A 42 -3.48 -14.03 -12.00
N ASN A 43 -4.56 -14.41 -11.32
CA ASN A 43 -5.88 -14.67 -11.93
C ASN A 43 -6.82 -13.46 -11.88
N LEU A 44 -6.43 -12.39 -11.20
CA LEU A 44 -7.21 -11.15 -11.14
C LEU A 44 -7.03 -10.33 -12.42
N PRO A 45 -8.04 -9.55 -12.85
CA PRO A 45 -7.87 -8.62 -13.95
C PRO A 45 -6.99 -7.43 -13.56
N ASP A 46 -6.51 -6.68 -14.56
CA ASP A 46 -5.92 -5.35 -14.33
C ASP A 46 -6.98 -4.31 -13.94
N GLY A 47 -6.52 -3.18 -13.40
CA GLY A 47 -7.38 -2.08 -12.96
C GLY A 47 -8.01 -2.34 -11.59
N ILE A 48 -7.35 -3.10 -10.72
CA ILE A 48 -7.86 -3.45 -9.39
C ILE A 48 -6.94 -3.00 -8.28
N TYR A 49 -7.53 -2.84 -7.09
CA TYR A 49 -6.78 -2.82 -5.84
C TYR A 49 -7.42 -3.75 -4.82
N GLY A 50 -6.57 -4.34 -3.98
CA GLY A 50 -6.95 -5.18 -2.85
C GLY A 50 -5.95 -5.04 -1.71
N PHE A 51 -6.01 -5.95 -0.76
CA PHE A 51 -5.17 -5.90 0.43
C PHE A 51 -4.50 -7.25 0.68
N SER A 52 -3.24 -7.21 1.06
CA SER A 52 -2.55 -8.37 1.59
C SER A 52 -1.41 -7.97 2.51
N MET A 53 -0.93 -8.93 3.30
CA MET A 53 0.32 -8.78 4.04
C MET A 53 1.52 -9.00 3.08
N CYS A 54 2.61 -9.61 3.53
CA CYS A 54 3.73 -9.94 2.64
C CYS A 54 3.44 -11.13 1.70
N ASN A 55 2.39 -11.90 1.94
CA ASN A 55 1.98 -12.99 1.07
C ASN A 55 1.07 -12.49 -0.07
N LEU A 56 1.49 -12.61 -1.32
CA LEU A 56 0.71 -12.22 -2.49
C LEU A 56 -0.06 -13.37 -3.16
N ASP A 57 -0.13 -14.54 -2.51
CA ASP A 57 -0.87 -15.71 -3.01
C ASP A 57 -2.35 -15.42 -3.25
N SER A 58 -2.96 -14.51 -2.48
CA SER A 58 -4.36 -14.12 -2.64
C SER A 58 -4.59 -12.72 -2.10
N LEU A 59 -5.45 -11.95 -2.77
CA LEU A 59 -5.82 -10.61 -2.31
C LEU A 59 -7.17 -10.59 -1.62
N ARG A 60 -7.31 -9.73 -0.61
CA ARG A 60 -8.57 -9.47 0.08
C ARG A 60 -9.21 -8.18 -0.40
N ALA A 61 -10.54 -8.16 -0.47
CA ALA A 61 -11.31 -6.97 -0.84
C ALA A 61 -11.34 -5.91 0.27
N ASN A 62 -11.07 -6.30 1.52
CA ASN A 62 -11.03 -5.41 2.67
C ASN A 62 -9.81 -5.70 3.56
N ARG A 63 -9.40 -4.70 4.35
CA ARG A 63 -8.30 -4.84 5.31
C ARG A 63 -8.70 -5.72 6.52
N GLY A 64 -10.00 -5.87 6.79
CA GLY A 64 -10.50 -6.54 7.99
C GLY A 64 -9.88 -5.93 9.25
N ASP A 65 -9.53 -6.77 10.21
CA ASP A 65 -8.81 -6.38 11.43
C ASP A 65 -7.28 -6.36 11.25
N THR A 66 -6.79 -6.58 10.03
CA THR A 66 -5.36 -6.70 9.71
C THR A 66 -4.84 -5.41 9.07
N PHE A 67 -3.71 -4.91 9.58
CA PHE A 67 -2.98 -3.80 8.98
C PHE A 67 -2.22 -4.25 7.72
N SER A 68 -2.96 -4.74 6.72
CA SER A 68 -2.42 -5.22 5.43
C SER A 68 -1.92 -4.06 4.57
N LEU A 69 -0.96 -4.28 3.68
CA LEU A 69 -0.62 -3.34 2.61
C LEU A 69 -1.75 -3.30 1.57
N GLU A 70 -1.82 -2.17 0.86
CA GLU A 70 -2.63 -2.06 -0.34
C GLU A 70 -1.84 -2.55 -1.54
N ILE A 71 -2.47 -3.37 -2.37
CA ILE A 71 -1.87 -3.96 -3.55
C ILE A 71 -2.63 -3.45 -4.75
N HIS A 72 -1.92 -2.79 -5.67
CA HIS A 72 -2.48 -2.35 -6.94
C HIS A 72 -2.06 -3.31 -8.05
N LYS A 73 -2.95 -3.53 -9.02
CA LYS A 73 -2.63 -4.22 -10.27
C LYS A 73 -3.15 -3.39 -11.43
N HIS A 74 -2.24 -2.85 -12.23
CA HIS A 74 -2.54 -2.12 -13.45
C HIS A 74 -1.40 -2.24 -14.44
N GLU A 75 -1.72 -2.11 -15.73
CA GLU A 75 -0.73 -2.19 -16.82
C GLU A 75 0.10 -3.49 -16.79
N GLY A 76 -0.51 -4.60 -16.34
CA GLY A 76 0.15 -5.89 -16.15
C GLY A 76 1.14 -5.97 -14.98
N ILE A 77 1.34 -4.90 -14.22
CA ILE A 77 2.30 -4.82 -13.11
C ILE A 77 1.55 -4.84 -11.77
N VAL A 78 2.12 -5.51 -10.79
CA VAL A 78 1.63 -5.51 -9.40
C VAL A 78 2.51 -4.62 -8.55
N PHE A 79 1.89 -3.76 -7.74
CA PHE A 79 2.57 -2.82 -6.87
C PHE A 79 2.19 -3.02 -5.41
N TYR A 80 3.18 -2.92 -4.52
CA TYR A 80 2.94 -2.59 -3.12
C TYR A 80 2.71 -1.08 -3.00
N VAL A 81 1.67 -0.69 -2.26
CA VAL A 81 1.33 0.71 -1.98
C VAL A 81 1.32 0.96 -0.49
N GLY A 82 2.03 2.01 -0.08
CA GLY A 82 2.10 2.39 1.32
C GLY A 82 2.93 3.65 1.55
N TYR A 83 3.22 3.89 2.83
CA TYR A 83 3.90 5.07 3.32
C TYR A 83 5.30 4.72 3.80
N ALA A 84 6.30 5.49 3.37
CA ALA A 84 7.68 5.36 3.84
C ALA A 84 8.29 6.74 4.07
N SER A 85 9.44 6.79 4.74
CA SER A 85 10.19 8.04 4.88
C SER A 85 10.67 8.54 3.52
N ASP A 86 10.76 9.87 3.36
CA ASP A 86 11.31 10.48 2.15
C ASP A 86 12.73 9.97 1.84
N GLU A 87 13.54 9.64 2.86
CA GLU A 87 14.87 9.03 2.66
C GLU A 87 14.78 7.66 1.96
N HIS A 88 13.85 6.80 2.37
CA HIS A 88 13.67 5.49 1.72
C HIS A 88 13.12 5.62 0.30
N ILE A 89 12.19 6.55 0.10
CA ILE A 89 11.62 6.84 -1.21
C ILE A 89 12.70 7.41 -2.14
N GLU A 90 13.57 8.29 -1.65
CA GLU A 90 14.67 8.84 -2.45
C GLU A 90 15.63 7.73 -2.90
N LYS A 91 15.97 6.75 -2.05
CA LYS A 91 16.78 5.59 -2.46
C LYS A 91 16.12 4.81 -3.60
N TYR A 92 14.80 4.65 -3.54
CA TYR A 92 14.00 4.04 -4.60
C TYR A 92 14.01 4.86 -5.89
N LEU A 93 13.72 6.16 -5.82
CA LEU A 93 13.67 7.07 -6.97
C LEU A 93 15.04 7.24 -7.63
N THR A 94 16.12 7.25 -6.83
CA THR A 94 17.52 7.32 -7.30
C THR A 94 18.07 5.96 -7.73
N ARG A 95 17.24 4.91 -7.73
CA ARG A 95 17.58 3.57 -8.20
C ARG A 95 18.80 2.97 -7.50
N GLN A 96 18.93 3.23 -6.21
CA GLN A 96 19.92 2.52 -5.41
C GLN A 96 19.60 1.02 -5.41
N SER A 97 20.61 0.20 -5.16
CA SER A 97 20.46 -1.26 -5.07
C SER A 97 20.75 -1.71 -3.65
N ASN A 98 20.22 -2.89 -3.29
CA ASN A 98 20.47 -3.55 -2.01
C ASN A 98 20.14 -2.68 -0.79
N PHE A 99 18.93 -2.11 -0.78
CA PHE A 99 18.41 -1.37 0.36
C PHE A 99 17.06 -1.95 0.78
N HIS A 100 16.54 -1.45 1.89
CA HIS A 100 15.22 -1.82 2.35
C HIS A 100 14.37 -0.57 2.61
N ILE A 101 13.06 -0.73 2.38
CA ILE A 101 12.07 0.30 2.61
C ILE A 101 11.16 -0.20 3.73
N LEU A 102 11.17 0.51 4.85
CA LEU A 102 10.20 0.27 5.92
C LEU A 102 8.90 0.99 5.57
N THR A 103 7.87 0.22 5.26
CA THR A 103 6.57 0.68 4.75
C THR A 103 5.47 0.49 5.78
N SER A 104 4.56 1.46 5.86
CA SER A 104 3.34 1.41 6.67
C SER A 104 2.11 1.47 5.77
N PRO A 105 1.02 0.76 6.08
CA PRO A 105 -0.23 0.89 5.31
C PRO A 105 -0.97 2.22 5.52
N HIS A 106 -0.65 2.93 6.60
CA HIS A 106 -1.26 4.20 6.98
C HIS A 106 -0.15 5.24 7.23
N PRO A 107 -0.45 6.55 7.06
CA PRO A 107 0.51 7.59 7.37
C PRO A 107 0.83 7.56 8.88
N ARG A 108 2.11 7.48 9.23
CA ARG A 108 2.60 7.53 10.62
C ARG A 108 3.23 8.89 10.92
N LYS A 109 3.34 9.25 12.20
CA LYS A 109 3.96 10.52 12.64
C LYS A 109 5.37 10.65 12.06
N GLY A 110 5.61 11.71 11.28
CA GLY A 110 6.87 11.99 10.59
C GLY A 110 6.65 12.49 9.16
N THR A 111 7.72 12.56 8.36
CA THR A 111 7.69 12.83 6.92
C THR A 111 7.51 11.52 6.15
N ALA A 112 6.32 10.93 6.29
CA ALA A 112 5.94 9.73 5.58
C ALA A 112 5.17 10.13 4.31
N SER A 113 5.72 9.80 3.14
CA SER A 113 5.10 10.07 1.85
C SER A 113 4.54 8.78 1.26
N LEU A 114 3.42 8.89 0.55
CA LEU A 114 2.84 7.77 -0.18
C LEU A 114 3.74 7.43 -1.39
N PHE A 115 3.98 6.14 -1.61
CA PHE A 115 4.66 5.64 -2.79
C PHE A 115 4.08 4.31 -3.25
N GLU A 116 4.45 3.91 -4.45
CA GLU A 116 4.24 2.57 -4.98
C GLU A 116 5.55 1.97 -5.47
N ILE A 117 5.71 0.67 -5.29
CA ILE A 117 6.86 -0.09 -5.78
C ILE A 117 6.41 -1.38 -6.45
N PRO A 118 6.88 -1.68 -7.68
CA PRO A 118 6.63 -2.97 -8.30
C PRO A 118 7.08 -4.11 -7.40
N VAL A 119 6.21 -5.11 -7.24
CA VAL A 119 6.50 -6.32 -6.46
C VAL A 119 7.74 -7.02 -6.99
N GLU A 120 7.96 -7.00 -8.31
CA GLU A 120 9.14 -7.58 -8.95
C GLU A 120 10.47 -6.97 -8.51
N PHE A 121 10.47 -5.72 -8.01
CA PHE A 121 11.69 -5.09 -7.47
C PHE A 121 11.97 -5.51 -6.03
N VAL A 122 10.98 -6.11 -5.36
CA VAL A 122 11.04 -6.53 -3.96
C VAL A 122 11.39 -8.02 -3.90
N SER A 123 12.64 -8.31 -3.56
CA SER A 123 13.13 -9.68 -3.39
C SER A 123 12.52 -10.41 -2.19
N LYS A 124 12.13 -9.65 -1.16
CA LYS A 124 11.57 -10.16 0.08
C LYS A 124 10.72 -9.08 0.74
N CYS A 125 9.60 -9.48 1.34
CA CYS A 125 8.82 -8.65 2.24
C CYS A 125 8.80 -9.34 3.62
N GLU A 126 9.12 -8.60 4.68
CA GLU A 126 8.98 -9.08 6.06
C GLU A 126 7.98 -8.24 6.87
N GLU A 127 7.12 -8.94 7.61
CA GLU A 127 6.14 -8.32 8.50
C GLU A 127 6.80 -8.01 9.85
N ARG A 128 6.71 -6.76 10.30
CA ARG A 128 7.27 -6.27 11.56
C ARG A 128 6.12 -5.83 12.46
N PRO A 129 5.71 -6.63 13.47
CA PRO A 129 4.68 -6.22 14.40
C PRO A 129 5.15 -5.03 15.23
N VAL A 130 4.26 -4.05 15.41
CA VAL A 130 4.45 -2.84 16.23
C VAL A 130 3.20 -2.59 17.06
N GLU A 131 3.26 -1.69 18.05
CA GLU A 131 2.14 -1.40 18.96
C GLU A 131 0.84 -1.08 18.20
N ASP A 132 0.95 -0.28 17.15
CA ASP A 132 -0.17 0.13 16.28
C ASP A 132 -0.23 -0.67 14.97
N GLY A 133 -0.10 -2.01 15.04
CA GLY A 133 -0.29 -2.90 13.89
C GLY A 133 1.01 -3.44 13.29
N TYR A 134 1.21 -3.24 11.98
CA TYR A 134 2.37 -3.78 11.27
C TYR A 134 3.12 -2.70 10.47
N LEU A 135 4.43 -2.90 10.37
CA LEU A 135 5.28 -2.35 9.34
C LEU A 135 5.73 -3.48 8.42
N PHE A 136 6.11 -3.13 7.20
CA PHE A 136 6.51 -4.05 6.16
C PHE A 136 7.90 -3.66 5.68
N ASP A 137 8.87 -4.55 5.84
CA ASP A 137 10.26 -4.34 5.45
C ASP A 137 10.45 -4.92 4.04
N LEU A 138 10.49 -4.05 3.03
CA LEU A 138 10.60 -4.41 1.62
C LEU A 138 12.06 -4.39 1.20
N PHE A 139 12.63 -5.55 0.88
CA PHE A 139 14.02 -5.69 0.46
C PHE A 139 14.16 -5.51 -1.05
N VAL A 140 14.75 -4.40 -1.46
CA VAL A 140 14.92 -4.01 -2.87
C VAL A 140 16.33 -4.38 -3.34
N THR A 141 16.43 -5.32 -4.28
CA THR A 141 17.72 -5.82 -4.77
C THR A 141 18.23 -5.03 -5.96
N ALA A 142 17.44 -4.92 -7.03
CA ALA A 142 17.82 -4.20 -8.25
C ALA A 142 16.57 -3.65 -8.92
N ILE A 143 16.62 -2.37 -9.31
CA ILE A 143 15.60 -1.74 -10.16
C ILE A 143 16.13 -1.81 -11.58
N PRO A 144 15.54 -2.61 -12.48
CA PRO A 144 16.02 -2.76 -13.85
C PRO A 144 16.05 -1.40 -14.55
N GLU A 145 17.11 -1.15 -15.32
CA GLU A 145 17.14 -0.04 -16.24
C GLU A 145 16.10 -0.30 -17.34
N LEU A 146 15.06 0.55 -17.42
CA LEU A 146 14.25 0.61 -18.63
C LEU A 146 15.20 0.97 -19.77
N GLN A 147 15.42 0.06 -20.72
CA GLN A 147 16.06 0.40 -21.98
C GLN A 147 15.19 1.47 -22.65
N THR A 148 15.67 2.71 -22.64
CA THR A 148 15.11 3.84 -23.40
C THR A 148 15.06 3.56 -24.89
#